data_AF-J3A3G1-F1
#
_entry.id   AF-J3A3G1-F1
#
_cell.length_a   1.000
_cell.length_b   1.000
_cell.length_c   1.000
_cell.angle_alpha   90.00
_cell.angle_beta   90.00
_cell.angle_gamma   90.00
#
_symmetry.space_group_name_H-M   'P 1'
#
loop_
_entity.id
_entity.type
_entity.pdbx_description
1 polymer ?
#
loop_
_entity_poly.entity_id
_entity_poly.type
_entity_poly.pdbx_seq_one_letter_code
_entity_poly.pdbx_strand_id
1 'polypeptide(L)'
;MQHWRFVMHRHEVLEGKVQVYRRVDGGNWHCSASVGGRQHRATAKTDSLSLTRQVAEDWYLGLRGKLHAGILKTEKTFKEAASQFLHEYEIVTEGQRSKRWTEGRGIRLRVHLLPFFGDLGLSEFTGGKVQEYRVHRMSSRGIANPHSKSNRPVSDKAPARKTLHNEIVTLRQVLRTAVSHGWLSHLPDISSPYRASSKVEHRPRFSPAEYKQLYKATGSFGQASCPPEWPLLGVLDADRASGPRG
;
A
#
# COMPACT_ATOMS: atom_id res chain seq x y z
N MET A 1 36.73 -18.54 23.37
CA MET A 1 35.46 -17.85 23.06
C MET A 1 35.61 -16.38 23.45
N GLN A 2 35.86 -15.49 22.50
CA GLN A 2 36.07 -14.06 22.78
C GLN A 2 34.71 -13.42 23.13
N HIS A 3 34.57 -12.95 24.38
CA HIS A 3 33.46 -12.11 24.79
C HIS A 3 33.57 -10.77 24.06
N TRP A 4 32.70 -10.51 23.07
CA TRP A 4 32.55 -9.16 22.53
C TRP A 4 31.96 -8.26 23.61
N ARG A 5 32.83 -7.50 24.29
CA ARG A 5 32.39 -6.39 25.14
C ARG A 5 31.76 -5.33 24.24
N PHE A 6 30.44 -5.24 24.24
CA PHE A 6 29.72 -4.12 23.63
C PHE A 6 29.91 -2.88 24.52
N VAL A 7 31.05 -2.20 24.39
CA VAL A 7 31.22 -0.89 25.00
C VAL A 7 30.59 0.15 24.07
N MET A 8 29.38 0.61 24.40
CA MET A 8 28.81 1.77 23.73
C MET A 8 29.44 3.04 24.30
N HIS A 9 30.37 3.64 23.55
CA HIS A 9 30.89 4.96 23.91
C HIS A 9 29.89 6.02 23.45
N ARG A 10 29.49 6.90 24.37
CA ARG A 10 28.57 8.00 24.13
C ARG A 10 29.20 9.30 24.62
N HIS A 11 29.06 10.35 23.82
CA HIS A 11 29.50 11.70 24.13
C HIS A 11 28.40 12.69 23.78
N GLU A 12 28.32 13.75 24.57
CA GLU A 12 27.37 14.83 24.37
C GLU A 12 28.03 16.00 23.63
N VAL A 13 27.27 16.65 22.76
CA VAL A 13 27.68 17.81 21.97
C VAL A 13 26.53 18.84 22.02
N LEU A 14 26.87 20.13 21.96
CA LEU A 14 25.90 21.24 22.05
C LEU A 14 25.02 21.16 23.31
N GLU A 15 25.63 21.07 24.50
CA GLU A 15 24.90 21.04 25.79
C GLU A 15 23.87 19.91 25.88
N GLY A 16 24.22 18.71 25.37
CA GLY A 16 23.35 17.53 25.41
C GLY A 16 22.29 17.47 24.30
N LYS A 17 22.18 18.49 23.44
CA LYS A 17 21.22 18.52 22.31
C LYS A 17 21.55 17.49 21.25
N VAL A 18 22.83 17.13 21.12
CA VAL A 18 23.31 16.12 20.18
C VAL A 18 24.10 15.05 20.94
N GLN A 19 23.75 13.81 20.68
CA GLN A 19 24.36 12.63 21.27
C GLN A 19 25.15 11.90 20.20
N VAL A 20 26.45 11.76 20.41
CA VAL A 20 27.37 11.06 19.52
C VAL A 20 27.72 9.71 20.16
N TYR A 21 27.60 8.62 19.42
CA TYR A 21 27.86 7.29 19.95
C TYR A 21 28.45 6.33 18.91
N ARG A 22 29.22 5.33 19.36
CA ARG A 22 29.67 4.21 18.53
C ARG A 22 29.09 2.91 19.04
N ARG A 23 28.77 1.99 18.11
CA ARG A 23 28.14 0.70 18.42
C ARG A 23 29.16 -0.43 18.66
N VAL A 24 30.33 -0.31 18.04
CA VAL A 24 31.42 -1.30 18.08
C VAL A 24 32.74 -0.53 18.18
N ASP A 25 33.71 -1.08 18.90
CA ASP A 25 35.07 -0.55 18.93
C ASP A 25 35.70 -0.55 17.53
N GLY A 26 36.33 0.56 17.15
CA GLY A 26 36.88 0.76 15.80
C GLY A 26 35.84 1.00 14.69
N GLY A 27 34.54 1.01 15.02
CA GLY A 27 33.48 1.34 14.07
C GLY A 27 33.27 2.85 13.88
N ASN A 28 32.51 3.20 12.84
CA ASN A 28 32.10 4.58 12.59
C ASN A 28 31.24 5.13 13.74
N TRP A 29 31.43 6.43 14.04
CA TRP A 29 30.54 7.15 14.93
C TRP A 29 29.19 7.44 14.29
N HIS A 30 28.18 7.52 15.15
CA HIS A 30 26.82 7.92 14.83
C HIS A 30 26.45 9.16 15.66
N CYS A 31 25.55 9.97 15.14
CA CYS A 31 24.96 11.10 15.84
C CYS A 31 23.44 10.90 15.95
N SER A 32 22.87 11.40 17.04
CA SER A 32 21.43 11.43 17.26
C SER A 32 21.02 12.71 17.97
N ALA A 33 19.89 13.28 17.57
CA ALA A 33 19.36 14.51 18.14
C ALA A 33 17.84 14.54 18.02
N SER A 34 17.17 15.26 18.91
CA SER A 34 15.73 15.49 18.84
C SER A 34 15.45 16.87 18.24
N VAL A 35 14.79 16.90 17.07
CA VAL A 35 14.47 18.14 16.35
C VAL A 35 13.01 18.07 15.89
N GLY A 36 12.20 19.06 16.27
CA GLY A 36 10.79 19.13 15.88
C GLY A 36 9.93 18.01 16.47
N GLY A 37 10.23 17.55 17.70
CA GLY A 37 9.49 16.49 18.39
C GLY A 37 9.81 15.05 17.93
N ARG A 38 10.72 14.87 16.96
CA ARG A 38 11.15 13.57 16.44
C ARG A 38 12.64 13.36 16.64
N GLN A 39 13.04 12.12 16.93
CA GLN A 39 14.45 11.74 17.01
C GLN A 39 15.01 11.48 15.61
N HIS A 40 16.11 12.14 15.28
CA HIS A 40 16.87 11.95 14.04
C HIS A 40 18.19 11.24 14.37
N ARG A 41 18.69 10.43 13.43
CA ARG A 41 19.97 9.72 13.56
C ARG A 41 20.71 9.76 12.22
N ALA A 42 22.02 9.91 12.26
CA ALA A 42 22.88 9.82 11.10
C ALA A 42 24.22 9.15 11.47
N THR A 43 24.96 8.69 10.47
CA THR A 43 26.30 8.14 10.65
C THR A 43 27.30 9.23 10.25
N ALA A 44 28.27 9.52 11.12
CA ALA A 44 29.31 10.52 10.84
C ALA A 44 30.35 10.03 9.81
N LYS A 45 30.39 8.71 9.56
CA LYS A 45 31.30 8.04 8.61
C LYS A 45 32.78 8.32 8.89
N THR A 46 33.10 8.45 10.17
CA THR A 46 34.45 8.69 10.67
C THR A 46 34.61 7.98 12.01
N ASP A 47 35.84 7.61 12.35
CA ASP A 47 36.29 6.96 13.58
C ASP A 47 36.91 7.94 14.61
N SER A 48 37.36 9.11 14.14
CA SER A 48 37.81 10.23 14.98
C SER A 48 36.68 10.95 15.71
N LEU A 49 36.81 11.08 17.02
CA LEU A 49 35.84 11.77 17.88
C LEU A 49 35.76 13.28 17.59
N SER A 50 36.89 13.94 17.35
CA SER A 50 36.93 15.39 17.11
C SER A 50 36.22 15.78 15.82
N LEU A 51 36.49 15.07 14.72
CA LEU A 51 35.80 15.29 13.45
C LEU A 51 34.31 14.96 13.57
N THR A 52 33.98 13.91 14.31
CA THR A 52 32.58 13.54 14.57
C THR A 52 31.81 14.64 15.29
N ARG A 53 32.43 15.36 16.24
CA ARG A 53 31.77 16.49 16.93
C ARG A 53 31.38 17.59 15.93
N GLN A 54 32.28 17.96 15.03
CA GLN A 54 32.03 18.97 13.98
C GLN A 54 30.92 18.51 13.02
N VAL A 55 31.03 17.27 12.51
CA VAL A 55 30.02 16.69 11.61
C VAL A 55 28.64 16.62 12.30
N ALA A 56 28.60 16.28 13.58
CA ALA A 56 27.37 16.20 14.35
C ALA A 56 26.75 17.59 14.58
N GLU A 57 27.57 18.61 14.80
CA GLU A 57 27.14 20.01 14.94
C GLU A 57 26.56 20.55 13.62
N ASP A 58 27.29 20.43 12.51
CA ASP A 58 26.83 20.85 11.18
C ASP A 58 25.53 20.16 10.77
N TRP A 59 25.46 18.85 11.01
CA TRP A 59 24.26 18.06 10.76
C TRP A 59 23.06 18.54 11.58
N TYR A 60 23.26 18.83 12.87
CA TYR A 60 22.20 19.33 13.75
C TYR A 60 21.73 20.74 13.35
N LEU A 61 22.67 21.64 13.04
CA LEU A 61 22.35 22.98 12.55
C LEU A 61 21.59 22.92 11.22
N GLY A 62 21.98 22.02 10.32
CA GLY A 62 21.25 21.74 9.08
C GLY A 62 19.81 21.24 9.33
N LEU A 63 19.59 20.38 10.32
CA LEU A 63 18.25 19.94 10.72
C LEU A 63 17.42 21.09 11.31
N ARG A 64 18.03 21.94 12.15
CA ARG A 64 17.38 23.13 12.72
C ARG A 64 16.99 24.13 11.64
N GLY A 65 17.88 24.38 10.67
CA GLY A 65 17.59 25.21 9.51
C GLY A 65 16.41 24.68 8.70
N LYS A 66 16.39 23.38 8.41
CA LYS A 66 15.25 22.72 7.72
C LYS A 66 13.95 22.80 8.51
N LEU A 67 14.00 22.67 9.84
CA LEU A 67 12.84 22.84 10.70
C LEU A 67 12.32 24.28 10.64
N HIS A 68 13.20 25.27 10.76
CA HIS A 68 12.83 26.68 10.72
C HIS A 68 12.26 27.09 9.35
N ALA A 69 12.81 26.56 8.27
CA ALA A 69 12.30 26.73 6.91
C ALA A 69 10.99 25.96 6.64
N GLY A 70 10.45 25.21 7.61
CA GLY A 70 9.23 24.40 7.43
C GLY A 70 9.38 23.19 6.50
N ILE A 71 10.60 22.86 6.08
CA ILE A 71 10.92 21.73 5.20
C ILE A 71 10.85 20.41 5.99
N LEU A 72 11.24 20.45 7.27
CA LEU A 72 11.20 19.29 8.14
C LEU A 72 9.77 19.09 8.66
N LYS A 73 8.93 18.49 7.82
CA LYS A 73 7.54 18.24 8.16
C LYS A 73 7.43 17.06 9.12
N THR A 74 7.01 17.31 10.36
CA THR A 74 6.68 16.28 11.36
C THR A 74 5.30 15.65 11.10
N GLU A 75 4.70 15.92 9.95
CA GLU A 75 3.37 15.40 9.62
C GLU A 75 3.39 13.90 9.35
N LYS A 76 2.23 13.27 9.50
CA LYS A 76 2.03 11.88 9.12
C LYS A 76 2.10 11.77 7.59
N THR A 77 2.73 10.70 7.11
CA THR A 77 2.82 10.44 5.68
C THR A 77 1.65 9.60 5.18
N PHE A 78 1.43 9.59 3.87
CA PHE A 78 0.44 8.70 3.28
C PHE A 78 0.72 7.23 3.58
N LYS A 79 1.98 6.82 3.66
CA LYS A 79 2.36 5.43 4.00
C LYS A 79 1.89 5.05 5.40
N GLU A 80 2.00 5.95 6.36
CA GLU A 80 1.51 5.73 7.73
C GLU A 80 -0.03 5.65 7.74
N ALA A 81 -0.72 6.55 7.03
CA ALA A 81 -2.17 6.50 6.85
C ALA A 81 -2.66 5.22 6.16
N ALA A 82 -1.96 4.76 5.13
CA ALA A 82 -2.29 3.54 4.40
C ALA A 82 -2.13 2.30 5.29
N SER A 83 -1.12 2.28 6.16
CA SER A 83 -0.88 1.17 7.10
C SER A 83 -2.01 1.09 8.13
N GLN A 84 -2.40 2.24 8.70
CA GLN A 84 -3.52 2.34 9.63
C GLN A 84 -4.84 1.91 8.96
N PHE A 85 -5.11 2.41 7.75
CA PHE A 85 -6.29 2.04 6.99
C PHE A 85 -6.36 0.52 6.74
N LEU A 86 -5.26 -0.12 6.37
CA LEU A 86 -5.26 -1.56 6.13
C LEU A 86 -5.58 -2.37 7.39
N HIS A 87 -5.00 -1.98 8.52
CA HIS A 87 -5.26 -2.61 9.81
C HIS A 87 -6.76 -2.53 10.19
N GLU A 88 -7.34 -1.33 10.11
CA GLU A 88 -8.76 -1.12 10.43
C GLU A 88 -9.69 -1.76 9.42
N TYR A 89 -9.37 -1.64 8.14
CA TYR A 89 -10.26 -2.08 7.06
C TYR A 89 -10.43 -3.60 7.07
N GLU A 90 -9.40 -4.36 7.42
CA GLU A 90 -9.49 -5.81 7.57
C GLU A 90 -10.43 -6.20 8.72
N ILE A 91 -10.26 -5.60 9.89
CA ILE A 91 -11.04 -5.87 11.10
C ILE A 91 -12.51 -5.47 10.89
N VAL A 92 -12.77 -4.25 10.42
CA VAL A 92 -14.14 -3.73 10.25
C VAL A 92 -14.92 -4.49 9.18
N THR A 93 -14.22 -5.00 8.16
CA THR A 93 -14.85 -5.68 7.02
C THR A 93 -15.00 -7.19 7.24
N GLU A 94 -14.47 -7.72 8.35
CA GLU A 94 -14.58 -9.13 8.70
C GLU A 94 -16.06 -9.56 8.76
N GLY A 95 -16.40 -10.68 8.11
CA GLY A 95 -17.78 -11.18 7.98
C GLY A 95 -18.66 -10.41 6.99
N GLN A 96 -18.38 -9.15 6.67
CA GLN A 96 -19.22 -8.35 5.76
C GLN A 96 -18.80 -8.44 4.28
N ARG A 97 -17.53 -8.70 3.98
CA ARG A 97 -17.03 -8.89 2.61
C ARG A 97 -16.11 -10.09 2.51
N SER A 98 -15.95 -10.58 1.28
CA SER A 98 -14.99 -11.64 0.99
C SER A 98 -13.54 -11.16 1.18
N LYS A 99 -12.66 -12.05 1.66
CA LYS A 99 -11.23 -11.74 1.86
C LYS A 99 -10.56 -11.19 0.60
N ARG A 100 -10.87 -11.79 -0.56
CA ARG A 100 -10.40 -11.34 -1.88
C ARG A 100 -10.78 -9.88 -2.21
N TRP A 101 -11.94 -9.42 -1.75
CA TRP A 101 -12.35 -8.03 -1.94
C TRP A 101 -11.46 -7.06 -1.15
N THR A 102 -11.14 -7.43 0.09
CA THR A 102 -10.25 -6.69 0.99
C THR A 102 -8.81 -6.68 0.48
N GLU A 103 -8.28 -7.83 0.07
CA GLU A 103 -6.97 -7.96 -0.57
C GLU A 103 -6.83 -7.06 -1.80
N GLY A 104 -7.90 -6.91 -2.59
CA GLY A 104 -7.91 -6.03 -3.76
C GLY A 104 -7.55 -4.58 -3.44
N ARG A 105 -7.89 -4.07 -2.24
CA ARG A 105 -7.48 -2.72 -1.81
C ARG A 105 -6.00 -2.67 -1.44
N GLY A 106 -5.50 -3.68 -0.72
CA GLY A 106 -4.07 -3.79 -0.39
C GLY A 106 -3.20 -3.90 -1.64
N ILE A 107 -3.65 -4.63 -2.67
CA ILE A 107 -2.96 -4.71 -3.95
C ILE A 107 -2.88 -3.34 -4.62
N ARG A 108 -3.98 -2.58 -4.69
CA ARG A 108 -3.98 -1.22 -5.29
C ARG A 108 -3.03 -0.27 -4.55
N LEU A 109 -3.02 -0.34 -3.21
CA LEU A 109 -2.09 0.46 -2.40
C LEU A 109 -0.65 0.11 -2.73
N ARG A 110 -0.29 -1.18 -2.65
CA ARG A 110 1.07 -1.67 -2.85
C ARG A 110 1.60 -1.42 -4.26
N VAL A 111 0.79 -1.67 -5.28
CA VAL A 111 1.25 -1.66 -6.68
C VAL A 111 1.32 -0.23 -7.24
N HIS A 112 0.44 0.67 -6.78
CA HIS A 112 0.24 1.95 -7.46
C HIS A 112 0.27 3.18 -6.56
N LEU A 113 -0.42 3.15 -5.41
CA LEU A 113 -0.55 4.35 -4.58
C LEU A 113 0.67 4.59 -3.70
N LEU A 114 1.22 3.55 -3.05
CA LEU A 114 2.40 3.67 -2.20
C LEU A 114 3.66 4.09 -2.96
N PRO A 115 3.96 3.56 -4.17
CA PRO A 115 5.13 4.01 -4.93
C PRO A 115 5.08 5.48 -5.36
N PHE A 116 3.87 6.04 -5.51
CA PHE A 116 3.70 7.43 -5.96
C PHE A 116 3.49 8.41 -4.81
N PHE A 117 2.68 8.04 -3.82
CA PHE A 117 2.26 8.92 -2.73
C PHE A 117 2.92 8.60 -1.37
N GLY A 118 3.62 7.47 -1.23
CA GLY A 118 4.00 6.93 0.07
C GLY A 118 4.74 7.89 0.98
N ASP A 119 5.71 8.62 0.43
CA ASP A 119 6.55 9.56 1.17
C ASP A 119 5.97 10.98 1.22
N LEU A 120 4.85 11.24 0.52
CA LEU A 120 4.17 12.53 0.60
C LEU A 120 3.51 12.70 1.97
N GLY A 121 3.60 13.93 2.46
CA GLY A 121 2.89 14.36 3.66
C GLY A 121 1.39 14.52 3.40
N LEU A 122 0.57 14.30 4.42
CA LEU A 122 -0.89 14.40 4.26
C LEU A 122 -1.37 15.80 3.87
N SER A 123 -0.67 16.87 4.28
CA SER A 123 -1.01 18.25 3.89
C SER A 123 -0.79 18.55 2.40
N GLU A 124 0.04 17.78 1.72
CA GLU A 124 0.41 18.00 0.32
C GLU A 124 -0.64 17.46 -0.66
N PHE A 125 -1.64 16.73 -0.16
CA PHE A 125 -2.70 16.18 -1.00
C PHE A 125 -3.62 17.28 -1.51
N THR A 126 -3.52 17.50 -2.82
CA THR A 126 -4.37 18.45 -3.56
C THR A 126 -5.00 17.75 -4.76
N GLY A 127 -6.06 18.33 -5.32
CA GLY A 127 -6.64 17.86 -6.59
C GLY A 127 -5.60 17.82 -7.71
N GLY A 128 -4.64 18.75 -7.72
CA GLY A 128 -3.50 18.78 -8.63
C GLY A 128 -2.61 17.53 -8.52
N LYS A 129 -2.25 17.12 -7.31
CA LYS A 129 -1.46 15.89 -7.08
C LYS A 129 -2.17 14.63 -7.56
N VAL A 130 -3.48 14.57 -7.37
CA VAL A 130 -4.28 13.45 -7.91
C VAL A 130 -4.32 13.46 -9.43
N GLN A 131 -4.33 14.64 -10.06
CA GLN A 131 -4.25 14.76 -11.50
C GLN A 131 -2.87 14.34 -12.04
N GLU A 132 -1.77 14.72 -11.38
CA GLU A 132 -0.42 14.24 -11.69
C GLU A 132 -0.37 12.69 -11.66
N TYR A 133 -0.98 12.07 -10.65
CA TYR A 133 -1.09 10.61 -10.58
C TYR A 133 -1.89 10.01 -11.74
N ARG A 134 -3.00 10.63 -12.15
CA ARG A 134 -3.79 10.17 -13.30
C ARG A 134 -2.96 10.22 -14.58
N VAL A 135 -2.22 11.31 -14.80
CA VAL A 135 -1.32 11.46 -15.95
C VAL A 135 -0.21 10.41 -15.92
N HIS A 136 0.47 10.25 -14.78
CA HIS A 136 1.47 9.20 -14.59
C HIS A 136 0.92 7.82 -14.98
N ARG A 137 -0.28 7.45 -14.52
CA ARG A 137 -0.90 6.17 -14.88
C ARG A 137 -1.31 6.03 -16.33
N MET A 138 -1.60 7.14 -17.02
CA MET A 138 -1.86 7.12 -18.46
C MET A 138 -0.57 7.08 -19.28
N SER A 139 0.55 7.58 -18.74
CA SER A 139 1.85 7.63 -19.41
C SER A 139 2.71 6.38 -19.19
N SER A 140 2.59 5.67 -18.07
CA SER A 140 3.37 4.45 -17.76
C SER A 140 2.90 3.19 -18.53
N ARG A 141 2.47 3.34 -19.78
CA ARG A 141 2.04 2.23 -20.66
C ARG A 141 3.25 1.47 -21.17
N GLY A 142 3.12 0.16 -21.38
CA GLY A 142 4.21 -0.66 -21.89
C GLY A 142 5.37 -0.90 -20.91
N ILE A 143 5.34 -0.31 -19.71
CA ILE A 143 6.38 -0.48 -18.68
C ILE A 143 5.90 -1.49 -17.63
N ALA A 144 6.74 -2.50 -17.34
CA ALA A 144 6.47 -3.45 -16.27
C ALA A 144 6.45 -2.72 -14.92
N ASN A 145 5.38 -2.90 -14.14
CA ASN A 145 5.35 -2.37 -12.78
C ASN A 145 6.17 -3.29 -11.85
N PRO A 146 7.26 -2.81 -11.21
CA PRO A 146 8.12 -3.64 -10.36
C PRO A 146 7.41 -4.19 -9.12
N HIS A 147 6.35 -3.53 -8.67
CA HIS A 147 5.57 -3.94 -7.51
C HIS A 147 4.43 -4.89 -7.87
N SER A 148 4.16 -5.14 -9.16
CA SER A 148 3.16 -6.12 -9.59
C SER A 148 3.69 -7.54 -9.42
N LYS A 149 2.87 -8.44 -8.87
CA LYS A 149 3.18 -9.89 -8.76
C LYS A 149 2.60 -10.71 -9.92
N SER A 150 2.10 -10.03 -10.96
CA SER A 150 1.42 -10.68 -12.09
C SER A 150 2.44 -11.14 -13.11
N ASN A 151 2.37 -12.42 -13.51
CA ASN A 151 3.20 -12.99 -14.59
C ASN A 151 2.64 -12.70 -16.01
N ARG A 152 1.57 -11.90 -16.11
CA ARG A 152 1.00 -11.52 -17.42
C ARG A 152 1.99 -10.62 -18.19
N PRO A 153 2.05 -10.75 -19.52
CA PRO A 153 2.85 -9.87 -20.35
C PRO A 153 2.41 -8.42 -20.18
N VAL A 154 3.37 -7.51 -20.26
CA VAL A 154 3.09 -6.08 -20.17
C VAL A 154 2.26 -5.66 -21.37
N SER A 155 1.19 -4.92 -21.11
CA SER A 155 0.32 -4.40 -22.15
C SER A 155 0.60 -2.92 -22.36
N ASP A 156 0.68 -2.51 -23.63
CA ASP A 156 0.74 -1.09 -24.01
C ASP A 156 -0.65 -0.41 -23.99
N LYS A 157 -1.68 -1.07 -23.46
CA LYS A 157 -3.02 -0.47 -23.35
C LYS A 157 -3.12 0.43 -22.12
N ALA A 158 -3.79 1.57 -22.28
CA ALA A 158 -4.09 2.44 -21.15
C ALA A 158 -4.97 1.72 -20.12
N PRO A 159 -4.78 1.97 -18.81
CA PRO A 159 -5.64 1.40 -17.78
C PRO A 159 -7.11 1.74 -18.03
N ALA A 160 -8.00 0.77 -17.81
CA ALA A 160 -9.43 1.01 -17.91
C ALA A 160 -9.87 2.11 -16.93
N ARG A 161 -10.84 2.94 -17.33
CA ARG A 161 -11.37 4.03 -16.48
C ARG A 161 -11.84 3.54 -15.12
N LYS A 162 -12.51 2.38 -15.08
CA LYS A 162 -12.98 1.76 -13.83
C LYS A 162 -11.81 1.39 -12.91
N THR A 163 -10.68 0.97 -13.48
CA THR A 163 -9.45 0.66 -12.73
C THR A 163 -8.91 1.91 -12.05
N LEU A 164 -8.72 3.01 -12.79
CA LEU A 164 -8.29 4.30 -12.22
C LEU A 164 -9.28 4.79 -11.17
N HIS A 165 -10.59 4.71 -11.44
CA HIS A 165 -11.61 5.09 -10.48
C HIS A 165 -11.50 4.29 -9.17
N ASN A 166 -11.32 2.96 -9.25
CA ASN A 166 -11.17 2.13 -8.06
C ASN A 166 -9.92 2.49 -7.24
N GLU A 167 -8.82 2.88 -7.90
CA GLU A 167 -7.62 3.37 -7.23
C GLU A 167 -7.87 4.69 -6.52
N ILE A 168 -8.54 5.65 -7.17
CA ILE A 168 -8.92 6.93 -6.54
C ILE A 168 -9.90 6.73 -5.39
N VAL A 169 -10.81 5.76 -5.49
CA VAL A 169 -11.69 5.39 -4.37
C VAL A 169 -10.88 4.82 -3.20
N THR A 170 -9.89 3.97 -3.46
CA THR A 170 -8.98 3.47 -2.41
C THR A 170 -8.17 4.61 -1.79
N LEU A 171 -7.62 5.53 -2.60
CA LEU A 171 -6.93 6.73 -2.12
C LEU A 171 -7.84 7.55 -1.19
N ARG A 172 -9.09 7.79 -1.61
CA ARG A 172 -10.09 8.53 -0.82
C ARG A 172 -10.33 7.90 0.55
N GLN A 173 -10.39 6.59 0.63
CA GLN A 173 -10.63 5.89 1.89
C GLN A 173 -9.47 6.05 2.85
N VAL A 174 -8.23 5.95 2.38
CA VAL A 174 -7.04 6.19 3.21
C VAL A 174 -7.06 7.62 3.75
N LEU A 175 -7.34 8.60 2.89
CA LEU A 175 -7.42 9.99 3.33
C LEU A 175 -8.58 10.23 4.30
N ARG A 176 -9.71 9.53 4.14
CA ARG A 176 -10.80 9.56 5.14
C ARG A 176 -10.38 8.98 6.48
N THR A 177 -9.63 7.88 6.50
CA THR A 177 -9.06 7.35 7.74
C THR A 177 -8.18 8.40 8.40
N ALA A 178 -7.31 9.08 7.65
CA ALA A 178 -6.50 10.17 8.19
C ALA A 178 -7.34 11.32 8.78
N VAL A 179 -8.47 11.67 8.16
CA VAL A 179 -9.42 12.65 8.71
C VAL A 179 -10.06 12.14 10.00
N SER A 180 -10.50 10.88 10.05
CA SER A 180 -11.09 10.28 11.25
C SER A 180 -10.13 10.27 12.45
N HIS A 181 -8.83 10.14 12.21
CA HIS A 181 -7.79 10.22 13.25
C HIS A 181 -7.30 11.63 13.57
N GLY A 182 -7.86 12.65 12.91
CA GLY A 182 -7.45 14.04 13.09
C GLY A 182 -6.07 14.37 12.52
N TRP A 183 -5.49 13.52 11.66
CA TRP A 183 -4.20 13.77 11.01
C TRP A 183 -4.32 14.72 9.81
N LEU A 184 -5.53 14.81 9.25
CA LEU A 184 -5.89 15.71 8.17
C LEU A 184 -7.19 16.43 8.54
N SER A 185 -7.24 17.75 8.42
CA SER A 185 -8.40 18.53 8.86
C SER A 185 -9.65 18.27 8.02
N HIS A 186 -9.49 18.16 6.70
CA HIS A 186 -10.58 17.90 5.77
C HIS A 186 -10.07 17.14 4.55
N LEU A 187 -10.98 16.46 3.86
CA LEU A 187 -10.64 15.75 2.64
C LEU A 187 -10.53 16.75 1.46
N PRO A 188 -9.41 16.79 0.72
CA PRO A 188 -9.29 17.62 -0.47
C PRO A 188 -10.24 17.14 -1.57
N ASP A 189 -10.66 18.05 -2.47
CA ASP A 189 -11.40 17.63 -3.65
C ASP A 189 -10.46 16.88 -4.62
N ILE A 190 -10.79 15.61 -4.85
CA ILE A 190 -10.07 14.68 -5.72
C ILE A 190 -10.95 14.18 -6.87
N SER A 191 -12.04 14.92 -7.13
CA SER A 191 -12.91 14.69 -8.28
C SER A 191 -12.12 14.78 -9.60
N SER A 192 -12.65 14.16 -10.65
CA SER A 192 -12.04 14.28 -11.97
C SER A 192 -12.39 15.67 -12.52
N PRO A 193 -11.42 16.53 -12.87
CA PRO A 193 -11.70 17.89 -13.35
C PRO A 193 -12.50 17.89 -14.65
N TYR A 194 -12.33 16.85 -15.48
CA TYR A 194 -13.06 16.69 -16.72
C TYR A 194 -14.08 15.55 -16.61
N ARG A 195 -15.34 15.87 -16.92
CA ARG A 195 -16.43 14.90 -17.02
C ARG A 195 -16.45 14.33 -18.44
N ALA A 196 -16.06 13.07 -18.58
CA ALA A 196 -16.17 12.38 -19.88
C ALA A 196 -17.63 12.01 -20.18
N SER A 197 -17.98 11.99 -21.47
CA SER A 197 -19.29 11.51 -21.94
C SER A 197 -19.56 10.09 -21.43
N SER A 198 -20.67 9.93 -20.71
CA SER A 198 -21.13 8.65 -20.17
C SER A 198 -21.99 7.94 -21.21
N LYS A 199 -21.37 7.41 -22.28
CA LYS A 199 -22.04 6.37 -23.05
C LYS A 199 -22.17 5.14 -22.15
N VAL A 200 -23.40 4.84 -21.73
CA VAL A 200 -23.73 3.64 -20.96
C VAL A 200 -23.87 2.50 -21.95
N GLU A 201 -22.80 1.75 -22.15
CA GLU A 201 -22.86 0.50 -22.90
C GLU A 201 -23.34 -0.60 -21.95
N HIS A 202 -24.59 -1.03 -22.11
CA HIS A 202 -25.10 -2.22 -21.42
C HIS A 202 -24.52 -3.47 -22.07
N ARG A 203 -24.09 -4.44 -21.26
CA ARG A 203 -23.68 -5.76 -21.76
C ARG A 203 -24.91 -6.41 -22.42
N PRO A 204 -24.84 -6.87 -23.68
CA PRO A 204 -25.96 -7.52 -24.32
C PRO A 204 -26.36 -8.76 -23.53
N ARG A 205 -27.66 -9.00 -23.40
CA ARG A 205 -28.19 -10.28 -22.91
C ARG A 205 -28.06 -11.31 -24.02
N PHE A 206 -27.82 -12.57 -23.65
CA PHE A 206 -27.84 -13.65 -24.62
C PHE A 206 -29.20 -13.74 -25.29
N SER A 207 -29.20 -13.86 -26.61
CA SER A 207 -30.40 -14.29 -27.34
C SER A 207 -30.71 -15.76 -27.04
N PRO A 208 -31.96 -16.22 -27.24
CA PRO A 208 -32.31 -17.63 -27.07
C PRO A 208 -31.47 -18.59 -27.93
N ALA A 209 -31.01 -18.13 -29.11
CA ALA A 209 -30.17 -18.92 -30.01
C ALA A 209 -28.74 -19.07 -29.45
N GLU A 210 -28.12 -17.97 -29.01
CA GLU A 210 -26.80 -17.98 -28.37
C GLU A 210 -26.82 -18.80 -27.07
N TYR A 211 -27.91 -18.74 -26.30
CA TYR A 211 -28.08 -19.57 -25.11
C TYR A 211 -28.10 -21.07 -25.45
N LYS A 212 -28.83 -21.48 -26.49
CA LYS A 212 -28.84 -22.88 -26.95
C LYS A 212 -27.46 -23.33 -27.42
N GLN A 213 -26.71 -22.46 -28.08
CA GLN A 213 -25.34 -22.75 -28.51
C GLN A 213 -24.41 -22.93 -27.30
N LEU A 214 -24.49 -22.04 -26.31
CA LEU A 214 -23.74 -22.15 -25.06
C LEU A 214 -24.08 -23.46 -24.33
N TYR A 215 -25.37 -23.77 -24.19
CA TYR A 215 -25.84 -24.99 -23.53
C TYR A 215 -25.31 -26.26 -24.19
N LYS A 216 -25.39 -26.34 -25.54
CA LYS A 216 -24.85 -27.48 -26.29
C LYS A 216 -23.34 -27.61 -26.12
N ALA A 217 -22.61 -26.49 -26.20
CA ALA A 217 -21.16 -26.48 -26.02
C ALA A 217 -20.74 -26.90 -24.60
N THR A 218 -21.44 -26.44 -23.56
CA THR A 218 -21.21 -26.87 -22.18
C THR A 218 -21.56 -28.34 -21.98
N GLY A 219 -22.63 -28.84 -22.61
CA GLY A 219 -23.01 -30.25 -22.57
C GLY A 219 -21.96 -31.16 -23.21
N SER A 220 -21.46 -30.81 -24.40
CA SER A 220 -20.37 -31.54 -25.07
C SER A 220 -19.07 -31.48 -24.28
N PHE A 221 -18.77 -30.36 -23.62
CA PHE A 221 -17.60 -30.23 -22.75
C PHE A 221 -17.75 -31.11 -21.51
N GLY A 222 -18.93 -31.12 -20.87
CA GLY A 222 -19.23 -31.98 -19.72
C GLY A 222 -19.08 -33.47 -20.04
N GLN A 223 -19.53 -33.90 -21.23
CA GLN A 223 -19.34 -35.27 -21.71
C GLN A 223 -17.88 -35.59 -22.02
N ALA A 224 -17.12 -34.65 -22.60
CA ALA A 224 -15.70 -34.82 -22.89
C ALA A 224 -14.79 -34.70 -21.64
N SER A 225 -15.24 -33.99 -20.61
CA SER A 225 -14.50 -33.77 -19.35
C SER A 225 -14.83 -34.78 -18.26
N CYS A 226 -15.80 -35.68 -18.50
CA CYS A 226 -16.04 -36.81 -17.60
C CYS A 226 -14.87 -37.78 -17.78
N PRO A 227 -14.01 -38.00 -16.76
CA PRO A 227 -12.97 -39.01 -16.86
C PRO A 227 -13.63 -40.38 -17.06
N PRO A 228 -13.00 -41.35 -17.76
CA PRO A 228 -13.65 -42.63 -18.03
C PRO A 228 -14.07 -43.42 -16.78
N GLU A 229 -13.54 -43.11 -15.60
CA GLU A 229 -13.90 -43.79 -14.35
C GLU A 229 -13.86 -42.80 -13.18
N TRP A 230 -15.02 -42.30 -12.74
CA TRP A 230 -15.18 -41.81 -11.38
C TRP A 230 -15.84 -42.94 -10.59
N PRO A 231 -15.18 -43.57 -9.60
CA PRO A 231 -15.84 -44.61 -8.83
C PRO A 231 -17.01 -43.96 -8.10
N LEU A 232 -18.21 -44.51 -8.32
CA LEU A 232 -19.41 -44.20 -7.55
C LEU A 232 -19.16 -44.61 -6.09
N LEU A 233 -18.49 -43.75 -5.33
CA LEU A 233 -18.45 -43.82 -3.88
C LEU A 233 -19.85 -43.47 -3.39
N GLY A 234 -20.64 -44.52 -3.20
CA GLY A 234 -21.81 -44.55 -2.33
C GLY A 234 -22.86 -43.49 -2.64
N VAL A 235 -23.79 -43.83 -3.52
CA VAL A 235 -25.18 -43.40 -3.31
C VAL A 235 -25.54 -43.87 -1.91
N LEU A 236 -25.53 -42.96 -0.94
CA LEU A 236 -26.11 -43.20 0.37
C LEU A 236 -27.60 -43.50 0.10
N ASP A 237 -27.97 -44.76 0.31
CA ASP A 237 -29.34 -45.26 0.34
C ASP A 237 -30.22 -44.29 1.16
N ALA A 238 -31.02 -43.50 0.45
CA ALA A 238 -32.03 -42.62 1.03
C ALA A 238 -33.33 -43.40 1.36
N ASP A 239 -33.20 -44.63 1.87
CA ASP A 239 -34.33 -45.56 2.10
C ASP A 239 -34.39 -46.09 3.54
N ARG A 240 -33.91 -45.33 4.53
CA ARG A 240 -34.19 -45.57 5.95
C ARG A 240 -34.77 -44.33 6.64
N ALA A 241 -36.05 -44.06 6.40
CA ALA A 241 -36.87 -43.25 7.29
C ALA A 241 -38.37 -43.53 7.13
N SER A 242 -38.79 -44.79 7.32
CA SER A 242 -40.19 -45.14 7.60
C SER A 242 -40.25 -46.01 8.85
N GLY A 243 -40.16 -45.37 10.02
CA GLY A 243 -40.59 -45.96 11.30
C GLY A 243 -42.06 -45.63 11.55
N PRO A 244 -42.87 -46.56 12.09
CA PRO A 244 -44.30 -46.35 12.27
C PRO A 244 -44.55 -45.33 13.40
N ARG A 245 -45.42 -44.36 13.15
CA ARG A 245 -46.13 -43.62 14.20
C ARG A 245 -47.51 -44.24 14.33
N GLY A 246 -47.88 -44.61 15.55
CA GLY A 246 -49.26 -44.95 15.91
C GLY A 246 -50.18 -43.74 15.88
#